data_AF-A0A815Y151-F1
#
_entry.id   AF-A0A815Y151-F1
#
_cell.length_a   1.000
_cell.length_b   1.000
_cell.length_c   1.000
_cell.angle_alpha   90.00
_cell.angle_beta   90.00
_cell.angle_gamma   90.00
#
_symmetry.space_group_name_H-M   'P 1'
#
loop_
_entity.id
_entity.type
_entity.pdbx_description
1 polymer ?
#
loop_
_entity_poly.entity_id
_entity_poly.type
_entity_poly.pdbx_seq_one_letter_code
_entity_poly.pdbx_strand_id
1 'polypeptide(L)'
;MNSFLSTSKFKDVALIFAKCVPISEQLQAVLFDIYIENTKRYDTKPFADVTNVSYFKDEDEILFDLGTVFRIIDIEYDLHEKIWNIKLKLIGKNDNKLRNVYVSIKRLFPKATTFISLGVILRDMGEYDKAEKYNLEYLNTLNDDSEHISPI
;
A
#
# COMPACT_ATOMS: atom_id res chain seq x y z
N MET A 1 1.54 -3.32 3.16
CA MET A 1 0.18 -3.45 3.73
C MET A 1 -0.65 -4.33 2.81
N ASN A 2 -1.61 -5.09 3.36
CA ASN A 2 -2.42 -6.07 2.62
C ASN A 2 -3.76 -5.49 2.13
N SER A 3 -3.97 -4.19 2.30
CA SER A 3 -5.12 -3.41 1.83
C SER A 3 -4.61 -2.19 1.06
N PHE A 4 -5.53 -1.43 0.44
CA PHE A 4 -5.26 -0.05 0.08
C PHE A 4 -4.88 0.75 1.33
N LEU A 5 -4.03 1.76 1.16
CA LEU A 5 -3.66 2.69 2.21
C LEU A 5 -4.08 4.09 1.77
N SER A 6 -5.12 4.62 2.42
CA SER A 6 -5.57 6.01 2.26
C SER A 6 -4.71 6.94 3.11
N THR A 7 -4.33 8.08 2.55
CA THR A 7 -3.47 9.09 3.18
C THR A 7 -3.90 10.48 2.73
N SER A 8 -3.54 11.51 3.50
CA SER A 8 -3.79 12.91 3.17
C SER A 8 -2.48 13.65 2.93
N LYS A 9 -2.49 14.66 2.04
CA LYS A 9 -1.38 15.63 1.95
C LYS A 9 -1.32 16.58 3.15
N PHE A 10 -2.42 16.70 3.90
CA PHE A 10 -2.51 17.59 5.05
C PHE A 10 -2.26 16.84 6.35
N LYS A 11 -1.23 17.28 7.09
CA LYS A 11 -0.87 16.73 8.39
C LYS A 11 -2.03 16.78 9.38
N ASP A 12 -2.80 17.87 9.39
CA ASP A 12 -3.89 18.07 10.34
C ASP A 12 -5.02 17.04 10.15
N VAL A 13 -5.35 16.71 8.90
CA VAL A 13 -6.32 15.64 8.58
C VAL A 13 -5.81 14.30 9.11
N ALA A 14 -4.55 13.96 8.83
CA ALA A 14 -3.95 12.72 9.34
C ALA A 14 -3.91 12.65 10.88
N LEU A 15 -3.67 13.78 11.55
CA LEU A 15 -3.67 13.86 13.01
C LEU A 15 -5.07 13.65 13.61
N ILE A 16 -6.13 14.13 12.96
CA ILE A 16 -7.52 13.86 13.38
C ILE A 16 -7.76 12.35 13.44
N PHE A 17 -7.34 11.60 12.41
CA PHE A 17 -7.46 10.15 12.39
C PHE A 17 -6.55 9.47 13.44
N ALA A 18 -5.30 9.90 13.56
CA ALA A 18 -4.35 9.28 14.50
C ALA A 18 -4.72 9.49 15.97
N LYS A 19 -5.44 10.58 16.28
CA LYS A 19 -5.82 10.99 17.64
C LYS A 19 -7.31 10.86 17.92
N CYS A 20 -8.08 10.23 17.04
CA CYS A 20 -9.52 10.05 17.24
C CYS A 20 -9.84 9.14 18.44
N VAL A 21 -8.89 8.30 18.86
CA VAL A 21 -8.99 7.44 20.04
C VAL A 21 -8.00 7.92 21.12
N PRO A 22 -8.41 7.96 22.41
CA PRO A 22 -7.50 8.29 23.50
C PRO A 22 -6.31 7.34 23.60
N ILE A 23 -5.11 7.90 23.69
CA ILE A 23 -3.85 7.17 23.88
C ILE A 23 -3.80 6.58 25.30
N SER A 24 -3.26 5.37 25.43
CA SER A 24 -3.06 4.67 26.70
C SER A 24 -1.74 3.89 26.68
N GLU A 25 -1.37 3.24 27.78
CA GLU A 25 -0.18 2.37 27.82
C GLU A 25 -0.23 1.24 26.78
N GLN A 26 -1.45 0.80 26.40
CA GLN A 26 -1.65 -0.28 25.44
C GLN A 26 -1.96 0.22 24.02
N LEU A 27 -2.20 1.52 23.85
CA LEU A 27 -2.57 2.12 22.57
C LEU A 27 -1.79 3.41 22.33
N GLN A 28 -0.94 3.41 21.32
CA GLN A 28 -0.12 4.55 20.94
C GLN A 28 -0.59 5.09 19.59
N ALA A 29 -0.67 6.41 19.47
CA ALA A 29 -0.90 7.05 18.19
C ALA A 29 0.39 7.07 17.37
N VAL A 30 0.26 6.89 16.06
CA VAL A 30 1.37 6.91 15.10
C VAL A 30 0.96 7.77 13.91
N LEU A 31 1.84 8.68 13.51
CA LEU A 31 1.74 9.44 12.27
C LEU A 31 2.79 8.95 11.28
N PHE A 32 2.34 8.48 10.12
CA PHE A 32 3.22 8.11 9.02
C PHE A 32 3.42 9.32 8.09
N ASP A 33 4.66 9.79 7.99
CA ASP A 33 5.05 10.83 7.04
C ASP A 33 5.72 10.17 5.83
N ILE A 34 5.04 10.18 4.68
CA ILE A 34 5.44 9.40 3.51
C ILE A 34 6.07 10.29 2.43
N TYR A 35 7.39 10.16 2.29
CA TYR A 35 8.12 10.80 1.21
C TYR A 35 8.05 9.99 -0.09
N ILE A 36 7.59 10.64 -1.15
CA ILE A 36 7.56 10.11 -2.52
C ILE A 36 8.65 10.82 -3.32
N GLU A 37 9.68 10.08 -3.74
CA GLU A 37 10.73 10.64 -4.59
C GLU A 37 10.21 10.88 -6.02
N ASN A 38 10.87 11.75 -6.79
CA ASN A 38 10.42 12.14 -8.14
C ASN A 38 9.98 10.93 -8.99
N THR A 39 8.74 11.00 -9.50
CA THR A 39 8.01 9.89 -10.11
C THR A 39 8.66 9.32 -11.38
N LYS A 40 9.59 10.06 -12.01
CA LYS A 40 10.37 9.60 -13.16
C LYS A 40 11.21 8.33 -12.90
N ARG A 41 11.39 7.94 -11.63
CA ARG A 41 12.14 6.73 -11.24
C ARG A 41 11.29 5.47 -11.10
N TYR A 42 9.96 5.59 -11.19
CA TYR A 42 9.04 4.45 -11.01
C TYR A 42 8.44 4.03 -12.35
N ASP A 43 8.66 2.76 -12.74
CA ASP A 43 8.01 2.18 -13.94
C ASP A 43 6.49 2.03 -13.77
N THR A 44 6.03 1.96 -12.52
CA THR A 44 4.62 1.86 -12.12
C THR A 44 4.37 2.88 -11.03
N LYS A 45 3.30 3.68 -11.11
CA LYS A 45 2.91 4.63 -10.07
C LYS A 45 1.94 3.91 -9.10
N PRO A 46 2.38 3.44 -7.91
CA PRO A 46 1.55 2.61 -7.03
C PRO A 46 0.61 3.44 -6.15
N PHE A 47 0.24 4.63 -6.61
CA PHE A 47 -0.62 5.55 -5.88
C PHE A 47 -1.37 6.47 -6.85
N ALA A 48 -2.55 6.91 -6.43
CA ALA A 48 -3.37 7.85 -7.16
C ALA A 48 -3.72 9.03 -6.27
N ASP A 49 -3.79 10.22 -6.88
CA ASP A 49 -4.49 11.35 -6.28
C ASP A 49 -5.97 11.15 -6.59
N VAL A 50 -6.76 10.92 -5.54
CA VAL A 50 -8.19 10.61 -5.66
C VAL A 50 -9.07 11.77 -5.19
N THR A 51 -8.49 12.94 -4.94
CA THR A 51 -9.19 14.14 -4.45
C THR A 51 -10.46 14.47 -5.25
N ASN A 52 -10.42 14.28 -6.58
CA ASN A 52 -11.56 14.60 -7.46
C ASN A 52 -12.72 13.58 -7.41
N VAL A 53 -12.46 12.37 -6.90
CA VAL A 53 -13.45 11.28 -6.82
C VAL A 53 -13.74 10.86 -5.38
N SER A 54 -12.97 11.36 -4.41
CA SER A 54 -13.17 11.10 -2.98
C SER A 54 -14.45 11.78 -2.49
N TYR A 55 -15.09 11.16 -1.51
CA TYR A 55 -16.27 11.71 -0.85
C TYR A 55 -15.91 13.00 -0.08
N PHE A 56 -14.73 13.05 0.53
CA PHE A 56 -14.21 14.20 1.27
C PHE A 56 -13.14 14.93 0.45
N LYS A 57 -13.55 15.93 -0.32
CA LYS A 57 -12.66 16.64 -1.25
C LYS A 57 -11.55 17.45 -0.56
N ASP A 58 -11.79 17.87 0.67
CA ASP A 58 -10.86 18.73 1.42
C ASP A 58 -9.72 17.93 2.09
N GLU A 59 -9.76 16.59 2.00
CA GLU A 59 -8.71 15.73 2.57
C GLU A 59 -7.48 15.61 1.66
N ASP A 60 -7.55 16.03 0.40
CA ASP A 60 -6.45 15.93 -0.57
C ASP A 60 -5.85 14.51 -0.61
N GLU A 61 -6.75 13.53 -0.76
CA GLU A 61 -6.45 12.12 -0.54
C GLU A 61 -5.50 11.56 -1.60
N ILE A 62 -4.42 10.92 -1.13
CA ILE A 62 -3.55 10.04 -1.90
C ILE A 62 -3.81 8.59 -1.47
N LEU A 63 -4.27 7.78 -2.43
CA LEU A 63 -4.56 6.36 -2.21
C LEU A 63 -3.43 5.49 -2.77
N PHE A 64 -2.79 4.69 -1.92
CA PHE A 64 -1.75 3.74 -2.30
C PHE A 64 -2.34 2.35 -2.55
N ASP A 65 -1.83 1.67 -3.58
CA ASP A 65 -2.24 0.34 -3.99
C ASP A 65 -1.81 -0.75 -2.99
N LEU A 66 -2.51 -1.88 -3.06
CA LEU A 66 -2.25 -3.10 -2.30
C LEU A 66 -0.80 -3.56 -2.49
N GLY A 67 -0.16 -3.93 -1.39
CA GLY A 67 1.23 -4.42 -1.42
C GLY A 67 2.25 -3.35 -1.81
N THR A 68 1.91 -2.05 -1.72
CA THR A 68 2.91 -0.98 -1.73
C THR A 68 3.88 -1.18 -0.56
N VAL A 69 5.17 -0.98 -0.85
CA VAL A 69 6.27 -1.19 0.10
C VAL A 69 6.95 0.14 0.39
N PHE A 70 7.13 0.41 1.67
CA PHE A 70 7.79 1.62 2.18
C PHE A 70 9.03 1.24 2.97
N ARG A 71 10.06 2.09 2.94
CA ARG A 71 11.21 2.00 3.83
C ARG A 71 10.99 2.92 5.02
N ILE A 72 11.20 2.42 6.23
CA ILE A 72 11.34 3.29 7.40
C ILE A 72 12.68 4.00 7.30
N ILE A 73 12.64 5.33 7.35
CA ILE A 73 13.82 6.19 7.32
C ILE A 73 14.19 6.63 8.72
N ASP A 74 13.18 6.96 9.53
CA ASP A 74 13.36 7.54 10.85
C ASP A 74 12.13 7.27 11.72
N ILE A 75 12.33 7.21 13.03
CA ILE A 75 11.27 7.04 14.03
C ILE A 75 11.60 8.00 15.18
N GLU A 76 10.71 8.95 15.43
CA GLU A 76 10.86 9.92 16.51
C GLU A 76 9.56 10.04 17.30
N TYR A 77 9.68 10.27 18.61
CA TYR A 77 8.53 10.57 19.45
C TYR A 77 8.41 12.08 19.65
N ASP A 78 7.29 12.65 19.24
CA ASP A 78 6.98 14.05 19.46
C ASP A 78 6.37 14.22 20.85
N LEU A 79 7.11 14.85 21.75
CA LEU A 79 6.67 15.11 23.13
C LEU A 79 5.52 16.11 23.21
N HIS A 80 5.42 17.04 22.27
CA HIS A 80 4.38 18.07 22.24
C HIS A 80 3.07 17.47 21.76
N GLU A 81 3.10 16.76 20.64
CA GLU A 81 1.94 16.11 20.05
C GLU A 81 1.61 14.77 20.72
N LYS A 82 2.52 14.22 21.54
CA LYS A 82 2.44 12.90 22.19
C LYS A 82 2.14 11.78 21.19
N ILE A 83 2.88 11.77 20.09
CA ILE A 83 2.67 10.84 18.97
C ILE A 83 4.00 10.35 18.41
N TRP A 84 4.05 9.11 17.96
CA TRP A 84 5.19 8.60 17.19
C TRP A 84 5.12 9.07 15.74
N ASN A 85 6.11 9.82 15.29
CA ASN A 85 6.27 10.16 13.89
C ASN A 85 7.22 9.14 13.24
N ILE A 86 6.72 8.45 12.21
CA ILE A 86 7.49 7.47 11.46
C ILE A 86 7.64 8.00 10.04
N LYS A 87 8.88 8.35 9.67
CA LYS A 87 9.20 8.81 8.32
C LYS A 87 9.38 7.60 7.42
N LEU A 88 8.59 7.54 6.37
CA LEU A 88 8.56 6.49 5.37
C LEU A 88 9.03 7.04 4.03
N LYS A 89 9.69 6.19 3.24
CA LYS A 89 10.02 6.49 1.84
C LYS A 89 9.40 5.44 0.93
N LEU A 90 8.68 5.87 -0.11
CA LEU A 90 8.19 4.97 -1.15
C LEU A 90 9.37 4.36 -1.93
N ILE A 91 9.44 3.02 -1.93
CA ILE A 91 10.49 2.28 -2.62
C ILE A 91 10.02 1.91 -4.04
N GLY A 92 10.89 2.14 -5.03
CA GLY A 92 10.67 1.73 -6.42
C GLY A 92 11.49 0.52 -6.82
N LYS A 93 11.14 -0.12 -7.95
CA LYS A 93 11.91 -1.23 -8.52
C LYS A 93 13.38 -0.88 -8.80
N ASN A 94 13.66 0.39 -9.10
CA ASN A 94 14.99 0.88 -9.46
C ASN A 94 15.85 1.33 -8.26
N ASP A 95 15.41 1.08 -7.03
CA ASP A 95 16.24 1.34 -5.84
C ASP A 95 17.30 0.22 -5.71
N ASN A 96 18.42 0.39 -6.43
CA ASN A 96 19.44 -0.63 -6.69
C ASN A 96 19.97 -1.35 -5.45
N LYS A 97 19.96 -0.71 -4.27
CA LYS A 97 20.42 -1.33 -3.01
C LYS A 97 19.42 -2.32 -2.44
N LEU A 98 18.12 -2.17 -2.72
CA LEU A 98 17.04 -2.97 -2.14
C LEU A 98 16.21 -3.73 -3.17
N ARG A 99 16.60 -3.73 -4.45
CA ARG A 99 15.90 -4.49 -5.50
C ARG A 99 15.70 -5.95 -5.10
N ASN A 100 16.72 -6.60 -4.54
CA ASN A 100 16.63 -7.99 -4.12
C ASN A 100 15.65 -8.17 -2.94
N VAL A 101 15.67 -7.25 -1.96
CA VAL A 101 14.73 -7.27 -0.84
C VAL A 101 13.30 -7.01 -1.31
N TYR A 102 13.09 -6.04 -2.20
CA TYR A 102 11.80 -5.74 -2.80
C TYR A 102 11.26 -6.94 -3.60
N VAL A 103 12.10 -7.59 -4.42
CA VAL A 103 11.72 -8.79 -5.17
C VAL A 103 11.38 -9.94 -4.22
N SER A 104 12.17 -10.15 -3.17
CA SER A 104 11.89 -11.18 -2.15
C SER A 104 10.59 -10.91 -1.41
N ILE A 105 10.35 -9.67 -0.98
CA ILE A 105 9.10 -9.25 -0.33
C ILE A 105 7.93 -9.47 -1.30
N LYS A 106 8.01 -9.00 -2.55
CA LYS A 106 6.96 -9.23 -3.56
C LYS A 106 6.77 -10.69 -3.94
N ARG A 107 7.75 -11.57 -3.69
CA ARG A 107 7.59 -13.02 -3.84
C ARG A 107 6.87 -13.64 -2.64
N LEU A 108 7.16 -13.14 -1.44
CA LEU A 108 6.50 -13.54 -0.19
C LEU A 108 5.06 -13.03 -0.09
N PHE A 109 4.74 -11.94 -0.78
CA PHE A 109 3.38 -11.45 -0.99
C PHE A 109 2.91 -11.90 -2.38
N PRO A 110 2.34 -13.11 -2.53
CA PRO A 110 2.05 -13.66 -3.84
C PRO A 110 1.13 -12.73 -4.62
N LYS A 111 1.35 -12.60 -5.94
CA LYS A 111 0.44 -11.90 -6.86
C LYS A 111 -1.01 -12.36 -6.67
N ALA A 112 -1.18 -13.62 -6.25
CA ALA A 112 -2.40 -14.22 -5.71
C ALA A 112 -3.19 -13.29 -4.79
N THR A 113 -2.53 -12.69 -3.79
CA THR A 113 -3.20 -11.82 -2.82
C THR A 113 -3.74 -10.56 -3.49
N THR A 114 -3.08 -10.05 -4.54
CA THR A 114 -3.55 -8.83 -5.22
C THR A 114 -4.71 -9.13 -6.17
N PHE A 115 -4.59 -10.17 -7.01
CA PHE A 115 -5.65 -10.53 -7.97
C PHE A 115 -6.91 -11.06 -7.28
N ILE A 116 -6.77 -11.94 -6.27
CA ILE A 116 -7.90 -12.44 -5.50
C ILE A 116 -8.57 -11.29 -4.73
N SER A 117 -7.78 -10.42 -4.06
CA SER A 117 -8.37 -9.27 -3.35
C SER A 117 -9.10 -8.34 -4.30
N LEU A 118 -8.54 -8.09 -5.49
CA LEU A 118 -9.20 -7.27 -6.50
C LEU A 118 -10.48 -7.92 -7.03
N GLY A 119 -10.45 -9.24 -7.29
CA GLY A 119 -11.63 -10.01 -7.69
C GLY A 119 -12.75 -9.96 -6.65
N VAL A 120 -12.42 -10.08 -5.36
CA VAL A 120 -13.37 -9.95 -4.25
C VAL A 120 -13.97 -8.53 -4.20
N ILE A 121 -13.14 -7.49 -4.27
CA ILE A 121 -13.60 -6.10 -4.26
C ILE A 121 -14.53 -5.82 -5.44
N LEU A 122 -14.15 -6.24 -6.65
CA LEU A 122 -14.97 -6.03 -7.84
C LEU A 122 -16.31 -6.75 -7.74
N ARG A 123 -16.33 -7.98 -7.22
CA ARG A 123 -17.57 -8.72 -6.96
C ARG A 123 -18.46 -7.96 -5.97
N ASP A 124 -17.89 -7.45 -4.89
CA ASP A 124 -18.63 -6.72 -3.85
C ASP A 124 -19.16 -5.37 -4.37
N MET A 125 -18.48 -4.78 -5.36
CA MET A 125 -18.94 -3.61 -6.12
C MET A 125 -19.98 -3.92 -7.21
N GLY A 126 -20.33 -5.19 -7.44
CA GLY A 126 -21.25 -5.63 -8.50
C GLY A 126 -20.62 -5.73 -9.90
N GLU A 127 -19.30 -5.57 -10.00
CA GLU A 127 -18.52 -5.61 -11.24
C GLU A 127 -18.10 -7.06 -11.57
N TYR A 128 -19.08 -7.96 -11.71
CA TYR A 128 -18.86 -9.41 -11.80
C TYR A 128 -17.98 -9.84 -12.98
N ASP A 129 -18.17 -9.25 -14.16
CA ASP A 129 -17.38 -9.57 -15.36
C ASP A 129 -15.88 -9.25 -15.15
N LYS A 130 -15.59 -8.13 -14.47
CA LYS A 130 -14.21 -7.76 -14.13
C LYS A 130 -13.66 -8.67 -13.05
N ALA A 131 -14.46 -9.00 -12.04
CA ALA A 131 -14.08 -9.91 -10.96
C ALA A 131 -13.68 -11.29 -11.51
N GLU A 132 -14.50 -11.85 -12.41
CA GLU A 132 -14.21 -13.12 -13.09
C GLU A 132 -12.91 -13.04 -13.87
N LYS A 133 -12.73 -11.99 -14.69
CA LYS A 133 -11.50 -11.78 -15.44
C LYS A 133 -10.25 -11.82 -14.55
N TYR A 134 -10.22 -11.07 -13.44
CA TYR A 134 -9.05 -11.04 -12.56
C TYR A 134 -8.83 -12.36 -11.80
N ASN A 135 -9.91 -13.08 -11.45
CA ASN A 135 -9.79 -14.41 -10.86
C ASN A 135 -9.24 -15.43 -11.87
N LEU A 136 -9.62 -15.36 -13.14
CA LEU A 136 -9.08 -16.21 -14.21
C LEU A 136 -7.61 -15.90 -14.50
N GLU A 137 -7.22 -14.62 -14.55
CA GLU A 137 -5.81 -14.22 -14.66
C GLU A 137 -4.96 -14.79 -13.52
N TYR A 138 -5.51 -14.82 -12.30
CA TYR A 138 -4.85 -15.48 -11.19
C TYR A 138 -4.66 -16.99 -11.42
N LEU A 139 -5.70 -17.71 -11.85
CA LEU A 139 -5.60 -19.14 -12.16
C LEU A 139 -4.54 -19.42 -13.23
N ASN A 140 -4.44 -18.57 -14.26
CA ASN A 140 -3.40 -18.68 -15.27
C ASN A 140 -1.99 -18.52 -14.67
N THR A 141 -1.81 -17.59 -13.73
CA THR A 141 -0.50 -17.41 -13.06
C THR A 141 -0.08 -18.62 -12.22
N LEU A 142 -1.03 -19.40 -11.70
CA LEU A 142 -0.74 -20.64 -10.98
C LEU A 142 -0.30 -21.77 -11.92
N ASN A 143 -0.84 -21.80 -13.14
CA ASN A 143 -0.49 -22.82 -14.14
C ASN A 143 0.92 -22.59 -14.70
N ASP A 144 1.33 -21.34 -14.92
CA ASP A 144 2.69 -20.98 -15.35
C ASP A 144 3.76 -21.37 -14.31
N ASP A 145 3.48 -21.22 -13.01
CA ASP A 145 4.41 -21.59 -11.94
C ASP A 145 4.57 -23.13 -11.78
N SER A 146 3.68 -23.92 -12.38
CA SER A 146 3.69 -25.39 -12.31
C SER A 146 4.55 -26.08 -13.38
N GLU A 147 4.98 -25.38 -14.44
CA GLU A 147 5.87 -25.94 -15.49
C GLU A 147 7.36 -25.98 -15.10
N HIS A 148 7.74 -25.50 -13.91
CA HIS A 148 9.12 -25.48 -13.43
C HIS A 148 9.48 -26.58 -12.41
N ILE A 149 8.62 -27.57 -12.19
CA ILE A 149 8.98 -28.76 -11.40
C ILE A 149 9.28 -29.92 -12.36
N SER A 150 10.55 -30.04 -12.75
CA SER A 150 11.05 -31.26 -13.42
C SER A 150 10.79 -32.47 -12.52
N PRO A 151 10.26 -33.58 -13.05
CA PRO A 151 10.09 -34.80 -12.27
C PRO A 151 11.47 -35.39 -11.92
N ILE A 152 11.63 -35.78 -10.66
CA ILE A 152 12.77 -36.57 -10.15
C ILE A 152 12.58 -38.02 -10.57
#